data_AF-A0AA93BEW0-F1
#
_entry.id   AF-A0AA93BEW0-F1
#
_cell.length_a   1.000
_cell.length_b   1.000
_cell.length_c   1.000
_cell.angle_alpha   90.00
_cell.angle_beta   90.00
_cell.angle_gamma   90.00
#
_symmetry.space_group_name_H-M   'P 1'
#
loop_
_entity.id
_entity.type
_entity.pdbx_description
1 polymer ?
#
loop_
_entity_poly.entity_id
_entity_poly.type
_entity_poly.pdbx_seq_one_letter_code
_entity_poly.pdbx_strand_id
1 'polypeptide(L)'
;MEKTLYIPGDLVMTNGIPIGTKKGIVYQVTESNAKKYRAVEDGNAFTELKGSVTLSNPKGKNIEDDGYLFCDSGAWAKDIVPIPLTPSILEKNGWKNDGYDCYKLPTKRAYLYIIKDTKVNDEFLVCVSLEMHNLASVSFVHELQHLLYGLKINSEMEI
;
A
#
# COMPACT_ATOMS: atom_id res chain seq x y z
N MET A 1 -7.72 19.44 -1.71
CA MET A 1 -6.48 18.99 -1.04
C MET A 1 -5.86 17.94 -1.93
N GLU A 2 -4.62 18.14 -2.40
CA GLU A 2 -3.88 17.05 -3.05
C GLU A 2 -3.80 15.88 -2.05
N LYS A 3 -4.39 14.75 -2.44
CA LYS A 3 -4.52 13.57 -1.59
C LYS A 3 -3.11 13.02 -1.38
N THR A 4 -2.66 12.93 -0.14
CA THR A 4 -1.39 12.27 0.17
C THR A 4 -1.56 10.80 -0.17
N LEU A 5 -0.86 10.31 -1.21
CA LEU A 5 -1.06 8.96 -1.75
C LEU A 5 -0.56 7.87 -0.80
N TYR A 6 0.47 8.19 0.00
CA TYR A 6 1.09 7.27 0.95
C TYR A 6 1.27 7.94 2.31
N ILE A 7 0.98 7.21 3.39
CA ILE A 7 1.12 7.66 4.78
C ILE A 7 2.16 6.81 5.52
N PRO A 8 2.72 7.30 6.65
CA PRO A 8 3.60 6.49 7.48
C PRO A 8 2.97 5.15 7.87
N GLY A 9 3.71 4.07 7.68
CA GLY A 9 3.28 2.68 7.88
C GLY A 9 2.92 1.92 6.60
N ASP A 10 2.68 2.61 5.48
CA ASP A 10 2.34 1.98 4.22
C ASP A 10 3.47 1.08 3.70
N LEU A 11 3.09 -0.07 3.15
CA LEU A 11 4.00 -0.98 2.47
C LEU A 11 3.98 -0.70 0.97
N VAL A 12 5.16 -0.51 0.41
CA VAL A 12 5.35 -0.13 -0.99
C VAL A 12 6.54 -0.86 -1.61
N MET A 13 6.54 -0.96 -2.94
CA MET A 13 7.75 -1.30 -3.70
C MET A 13 8.26 -0.07 -4.44
N THR A 14 9.42 -0.20 -5.09
CA THR A 14 9.92 0.84 -5.99
C THR A 14 10.25 0.28 -7.36
N ASN A 15 10.35 1.17 -8.34
CA ASN A 15 10.88 0.85 -9.66
C ASN A 15 12.41 0.65 -9.69
N GLY A 16 13.10 0.67 -8.53
CA GLY A 16 14.55 0.52 -8.40
C GLY A 16 15.39 1.74 -8.81
N ILE A 17 14.75 2.88 -9.09
CA ILE A 17 15.44 4.16 -9.34
C ILE A 17 15.91 4.83 -8.03
N PRO A 18 15.11 4.85 -6.94
CA PRO A 18 15.55 5.43 -5.68
C PRO A 18 16.84 4.77 -5.18
N ILE A 19 17.74 5.59 -4.61
CA ILE A 19 19.07 5.12 -4.21
C ILE A 19 18.92 4.04 -3.12
N GLY A 20 19.59 2.90 -3.35
CA GLY A 20 19.61 1.78 -2.42
C GLY A 20 18.40 0.85 -2.52
N THR A 21 17.36 1.18 -3.31
CA THR A 21 16.20 0.29 -3.46
C THR A 21 16.37 -0.70 -4.61
N LYS A 22 15.65 -1.82 -4.54
CA LYS A 22 15.64 -2.90 -5.53
C LYS A 22 14.21 -3.21 -5.94
N LYS A 23 14.00 -3.47 -7.24
CA LYS A 23 12.70 -3.89 -7.76
C LYS A 23 12.26 -5.19 -7.07
N GLY A 24 10.98 -5.26 -6.73
CA GLY A 24 10.38 -6.44 -6.08
C GLY A 24 10.64 -6.56 -4.58
N ILE A 25 11.40 -5.64 -3.98
CA ILE A 25 11.58 -5.57 -2.52
C ILE A 25 10.55 -4.61 -1.92
N VAL A 26 9.97 -5.03 -0.79
CA VAL A 26 9.00 -4.24 -0.03
C VAL A 26 9.73 -3.34 0.97
N TYR A 27 9.33 -2.09 1.02
CA TYR A 27 9.78 -1.06 1.94
C TYR A 27 8.58 -0.49 2.71
N GLN A 28 8.87 0.12 3.86
CA GLN A 28 7.88 0.81 4.66
C GLN A 28 8.05 2.32 4.53
N VAL A 29 6.95 3.05 4.34
CA VAL A 29 6.95 4.51 4.36
C VAL A 29 7.06 4.99 5.80
N THR A 30 8.04 5.84 6.10
CA THR A 30 8.22 6.46 7.42
C THR A 30 7.73 7.90 7.46
N GLU A 31 7.86 8.60 6.34
CA GLU A 31 7.42 9.99 6.18
C GLU A 31 6.88 10.23 4.79
N SER A 32 5.99 11.22 4.66
CA SER A 32 5.39 11.60 3.38
C SER A 32 5.26 13.11 3.29
N ASN A 33 5.58 13.67 2.13
CA ASN A 33 5.45 15.09 1.84
C ASN A 33 4.80 15.29 0.47
N ALA A 34 3.47 15.38 0.47
CA ALA A 34 2.67 15.61 -0.74
C ALA A 34 2.97 16.95 -1.42
N LYS A 35 3.43 17.97 -0.66
CA LYS A 35 3.70 19.32 -1.18
C LYS A 35 5.07 19.45 -1.83
N LYS A 36 5.94 18.45 -1.70
CA LYS A 36 7.28 18.51 -2.28
C LYS A 36 7.16 18.52 -3.80
N TYR A 37 7.80 19.50 -4.42
CA TYR A 37 7.80 19.67 -5.86
C TYR A 37 9.22 19.96 -6.36
N ARG A 38 9.56 19.42 -7.52
CA ARG A 38 10.78 19.78 -8.26
C ARG A 38 10.56 19.59 -9.75
N ALA A 39 10.82 20.63 -10.53
CA ALA A 39 11.03 20.48 -11.97
C ALA A 39 12.49 20.16 -12.23
N VAL A 40 12.75 19.13 -13.04
CA VAL A 40 14.09 18.75 -13.48
C VAL A 40 14.15 18.89 -14.99
N GLU A 41 15.12 19.67 -15.46
CA GLU A 41 15.45 19.84 -16.86
C GLU A 41 16.62 18.91 -17.19
N ASP A 42 16.44 18.07 -18.21
CA ASP A 42 17.48 17.20 -18.77
C ASP A 42 17.50 17.37 -20.29
N GLY A 43 18.42 18.21 -20.77
CA GLY A 43 18.42 18.67 -22.16
C GLY A 43 17.13 19.41 -22.51
N ASN A 44 16.36 18.89 -23.46
CA ASN A 44 15.06 19.45 -23.87
C ASN A 44 13.86 18.81 -23.12
N ALA A 45 14.11 17.85 -22.23
CA ALA A 45 13.05 17.18 -21.49
C ALA A 45 12.83 17.82 -20.13
N PHE A 46 11.56 18.07 -19.79
CA PHE A 46 11.15 18.57 -18.48
C PHE A 46 10.35 17.50 -17.74
N THR A 47 10.83 17.10 -16.57
CA THR A 47 10.12 16.17 -15.68
C THR A 47 9.66 16.90 -14.44
N GLU A 48 8.35 16.90 -14.18
CA GLU A 48 7.78 17.35 -12.92
C GLU A 48 7.75 16.22 -11.89
N LEU A 49 8.35 16.48 -10.73
CA LEU A 49 8.34 15.57 -9.59
C LEU A 49 7.43 16.16 -8.52
N LYS A 50 6.38 15.42 -8.16
CA LYS A 50 5.37 15.81 -7.17
C LYS A 50 5.26 14.73 -6.09
N GLY A 51 5.32 15.16 -4.84
CA GLY A 51 5.24 14.28 -3.68
C GLY A 51 6.51 13.44 -3.46
N SER A 52 6.92 13.29 -2.21
CA SER A 52 7.99 12.35 -1.85
C SER A 52 7.65 11.57 -0.59
N VAL A 53 8.27 10.40 -0.47
CA VAL A 53 8.24 9.58 0.73
C VAL A 53 9.65 9.31 1.22
N THR A 54 9.79 9.05 2.52
CA THR A 54 10.97 8.46 3.11
C THR A 54 10.66 6.98 3.36
N LEU A 55 11.59 6.11 2.95
CA LEU A 55 11.46 4.66 3.01
C LEU A 55 12.45 4.08 4.01
N SER A 56 12.01 3.09 4.77
CA SER A 56 12.86 2.24 5.61
C SER A 56 12.63 0.77 5.28
N ASN A 57 13.49 -0.10 5.82
CA ASN A 57 13.22 -1.53 5.79
C ASN A 57 12.00 -1.86 6.67
N PRO A 58 11.15 -2.82 6.27
CA PRO A 58 10.11 -3.34 7.13
C PRO A 58 10.71 -3.94 8.41
N LYS A 59 9.90 -3.97 9.48
CA LYS A 59 10.32 -4.49 10.78
C LYS A 59 10.90 -5.91 10.66
N GLY A 60 12.10 -6.11 11.22
CA GLY A 60 12.79 -7.41 11.22
C GLY A 60 13.60 -7.72 9.96
N LYS A 61 13.68 -6.79 8.99
CA LYS A 61 14.57 -6.89 7.83
C LYS A 61 15.84 -6.07 8.05
N ASN A 62 16.98 -6.69 7.80
CA ASN A 62 18.30 -6.10 8.04
C ASN A 62 19.06 -5.95 6.72
N ILE A 63 20.13 -5.15 6.74
CA ILE A 63 20.97 -4.91 5.56
C ILE A 63 21.61 -6.18 4.97
N GLU A 64 21.79 -7.21 5.79
CA GLU A 64 22.35 -8.49 5.35
C GLU A 64 21.40 -9.22 4.37
N ASP A 65 20.12 -8.83 4.35
CA ASP A 65 19.16 -9.29 3.37
C ASP A 65 19.36 -8.54 2.03
N ASP A 66 19.45 -9.29 0.93
CA ASP A 66 19.77 -8.74 -0.39
C ASP A 66 18.68 -7.75 -0.87
N GLY A 67 19.06 -6.48 -1.11
CA GLY A 67 18.18 -5.41 -1.58
C GLY A 67 17.53 -4.53 -0.52
N TYR A 68 17.86 -4.73 0.77
CA TYR A 68 17.39 -3.86 1.86
C TYR A 68 18.34 -2.70 2.12
N LEU A 69 17.78 -1.61 2.64
CA LEU A 69 18.46 -0.33 2.82
C LEU A 69 19.48 -0.36 3.97
N PHE A 70 20.61 0.32 3.79
CA PHE A 70 21.57 0.60 4.88
C PHE A 70 21.00 1.62 5.88
N CYS A 71 20.29 2.62 5.36
CA CYS A 71 19.60 3.66 6.12
C CYS A 71 18.37 4.13 5.34
N ASP A 72 17.51 4.91 5.98
CA ASP A 72 16.33 5.47 5.33
C ASP A 72 16.69 6.18 4.00
N SER A 73 15.85 5.99 2.99
CA SER A 73 16.06 6.49 1.64
C SER A 73 14.84 7.27 1.15
N GLY A 74 15.09 8.42 0.52
CA GLY A 74 14.03 9.24 -0.07
C GLY A 74 13.65 8.77 -1.48
N ALA A 75 12.36 8.72 -1.77
CA ALA A 75 11.83 8.39 -3.09
C ALA A 75 10.76 9.41 -3.52
N TRP A 76 10.69 9.68 -4.84
CA TRP A 76 9.56 10.43 -5.39
C TRP A 76 8.35 9.53 -5.51
N ALA A 77 7.14 10.08 -5.33
CA ALA A 77 5.91 9.30 -5.40
C ALA A 77 5.74 8.58 -6.76
N LYS A 78 6.23 9.18 -7.85
CA LYS A 78 6.24 8.57 -9.19
C LYS A 78 7.09 7.30 -9.32
N ASP A 79 8.05 7.09 -8.41
CA ASP A 79 8.96 5.95 -8.42
C ASP A 79 8.47 4.82 -7.50
N ILE A 80 7.40 5.08 -6.75
CA ILE A 80 6.72 4.09 -5.93
C ILE A 80 5.86 3.20 -6.82
N VAL A 81 5.99 1.90 -6.60
CA VAL A 81 5.16 0.87 -7.24
C VAL A 81 4.21 0.35 -6.17
N PRO A 82 2.89 0.63 -6.27
CA PRO A 82 1.94 0.13 -5.30
C PRO A 82 1.85 -1.40 -5.37
N ILE A 83 1.71 -2.05 -4.21
CA ILE A 83 1.61 -3.51 -4.11
C ILE A 83 0.16 -3.91 -4.41
N PRO A 84 -0.11 -4.70 -5.45
CA PRO A 84 -1.46 -5.20 -5.73
C PRO A 84 -1.99 -6.01 -4.56
N LEU A 85 -3.24 -5.78 -4.18
CA LEU A 85 -3.92 -6.62 -3.21
C LEU A 85 -4.28 -7.95 -3.89
N THR A 86 -4.00 -9.06 -3.21
CA THR A 86 -4.31 -10.40 -3.70
C THR A 86 -5.04 -11.20 -2.62
N PRO A 87 -5.78 -12.25 -3.02
CA PRO A 87 -6.33 -13.22 -2.07
C PRO A 87 -5.30 -13.78 -1.08
N SER A 88 -4.10 -14.11 -1.58
CA SER A 88 -3.03 -14.66 -0.74
C SER A 88 -2.56 -13.67 0.33
N ILE A 89 -2.53 -12.36 0.04
CA ILE A 89 -2.22 -11.33 1.02
C ILE A 89 -3.35 -11.22 2.05
N LEU A 90 -4.61 -11.26 1.63
CA LEU A 90 -5.75 -11.24 2.56
C LEU A 90 -5.68 -12.41 3.56
N GLU A 91 -5.46 -13.61 3.05
CA GLU A 91 -5.41 -14.84 3.86
C GLU A 91 -4.28 -14.82 4.90
N LYS A 92 -3.07 -14.39 4.50
CA LYS A 92 -1.94 -14.20 5.44
C LYS A 92 -2.28 -13.23 6.58
N ASN A 93 -3.13 -12.24 6.30
CA ASN A 93 -3.52 -11.19 7.25
C ASN A 93 -4.83 -11.50 8.00
N GLY A 94 -5.21 -12.78 8.11
CA GLY A 94 -6.31 -13.22 8.96
C GLY A 94 -7.71 -13.06 8.35
N TRP A 95 -7.79 -12.64 7.09
CA TRP A 95 -9.05 -12.69 6.35
C TRP A 95 -9.37 -14.14 6.00
N LYS A 96 -10.59 -14.56 6.29
CA LYS A 96 -11.05 -15.93 6.02
C LYS A 96 -11.92 -15.95 4.78
N ASN A 97 -11.57 -16.81 3.82
CA ASN A 97 -12.42 -17.08 2.65
C ASN A 97 -13.76 -17.68 3.12
N ASP A 98 -14.86 -17.03 2.79
CA ASP A 98 -16.23 -17.43 3.11
C ASP A 98 -16.97 -18.04 1.90
N GLY A 99 -16.23 -18.35 0.83
CA GLY A 99 -16.74 -18.79 -0.45
C GLY A 99 -17.07 -17.63 -1.40
N TYR A 100 -17.29 -17.94 -2.68
CA TYR A 100 -17.71 -16.98 -3.72
C TYR A 100 -16.83 -15.72 -3.82
N ASP A 101 -15.50 -15.88 -3.69
CA ASP A 101 -14.51 -14.78 -3.68
C ASP A 101 -14.79 -13.69 -2.63
N CYS A 102 -15.48 -14.07 -1.55
CA CYS A 102 -15.74 -13.24 -0.38
C CYS A 102 -14.79 -13.63 0.77
N TYR A 103 -14.18 -12.63 1.38
CA TYR A 103 -13.28 -12.76 2.51
C TYR A 103 -13.85 -11.98 3.69
N LYS A 104 -13.80 -12.55 4.90
CA LYS A 104 -14.27 -11.87 6.12
C LYS A 104 -13.17 -11.70 7.14
N LEU A 105 -13.13 -10.53 7.77
CA LEU A 105 -12.27 -10.24 8.90
C LEU A 105 -13.14 -10.02 10.15
N PRO A 106 -13.01 -10.88 11.18
CA PRO A 106 -13.69 -10.64 12.45
C PRO A 106 -13.10 -9.39 13.13
N THR A 107 -13.98 -8.47 13.52
CA THR A 107 -13.64 -7.35 14.43
C THR A 107 -14.23 -7.62 15.80
N LYS A 108 -14.04 -6.70 16.75
CA LYS A 108 -14.58 -6.84 18.12
C LYS A 108 -16.12 -6.93 18.18
N ARG A 109 -16.84 -6.37 17.19
CA ARG A 109 -18.31 -6.26 17.21
C ARG A 109 -19.01 -6.65 15.92
N ALA A 110 -18.29 -6.70 14.80
CA ALA A 110 -18.85 -6.94 13.48
C ALA A 110 -17.84 -7.67 12.58
N TYR A 111 -18.24 -7.97 11.35
CA TYR A 111 -17.34 -8.44 10.30
C TYR A 111 -17.13 -7.34 9.27
N LEU A 112 -15.89 -7.21 8.81
CA LEU A 112 -15.63 -6.60 7.51
C LEU A 112 -15.65 -7.70 6.46
N TYR A 113 -16.21 -7.38 5.30
CA TYR A 113 -16.21 -8.25 4.14
C TYR A 113 -15.38 -7.61 3.04
N ILE A 114 -14.68 -8.42 2.27
CA ILE A 114 -14.01 -8.03 1.04
C ILE A 114 -14.46 -8.98 -0.05
N ILE A 115 -14.97 -8.45 -1.15
CA ILE A 115 -15.42 -9.23 -2.30
C ILE A 115 -14.59 -8.81 -3.50
N LYS A 116 -14.09 -9.78 -4.26
CA LYS A 116 -13.43 -9.49 -5.53
C LYS A 116 -14.48 -9.19 -6.61
N ASP A 117 -14.53 -7.95 -7.11
CA ASP A 117 -15.35 -7.60 -8.26
C ASP A 117 -14.66 -8.03 -9.56
N THR A 118 -14.99 -9.24 -10.02
CA THR A 118 -14.46 -9.81 -11.26
C THR A 118 -15.16 -9.30 -12.53
N LYS A 119 -16.17 -8.42 -12.40
CA LYS A 119 -17.04 -8.05 -13.53
C LYS A 119 -16.72 -6.70 -14.15
N VAL A 120 -16.32 -5.71 -13.35
CA VAL A 120 -16.20 -4.32 -13.82
C VAL A 120 -14.76 -3.83 -13.81
N ASN A 121 -14.10 -3.83 -12.64
CA ASN A 121 -12.81 -3.15 -12.48
C ASN A 121 -11.67 -4.05 -11.92
N ASP A 122 -11.91 -5.34 -11.65
CA ASP A 122 -10.95 -6.25 -10.97
C ASP A 122 -10.46 -5.73 -9.61
N GLU A 123 -11.31 -4.94 -8.93
CA GLU A 123 -11.03 -4.33 -7.62
C GLU A 123 -11.64 -5.17 -6.49
N PHE A 124 -11.23 -4.89 -5.25
CA PHE A 124 -11.83 -5.45 -4.05
C PHE A 124 -12.81 -4.45 -3.43
N LEU A 125 -14.06 -4.86 -3.29
CA LEU A 125 -15.09 -4.09 -2.60
C LEU A 125 -15.05 -4.44 -1.11
N VAL A 126 -14.70 -3.45 -0.29
CA VAL A 126 -14.77 -3.57 1.17
C VAL A 126 -16.18 -3.20 1.63
N CYS A 127 -16.86 -4.14 2.27
CA CYS A 127 -18.25 -4.01 2.69
C CYS A 127 -18.43 -4.23 4.19
N VAL A 128 -19.52 -3.68 4.72
CA VAL A 128 -19.94 -3.89 6.11
C VAL A 128 -21.35 -4.48 6.15
N SER A 129 -21.64 -5.20 7.24
CA SER A 129 -22.91 -5.89 7.50
C SER A 129 -23.23 -7.04 6.53
N LEU A 130 -24.27 -7.81 6.84
CA LEU A 130 -24.77 -8.90 5.99
C LEU A 130 -25.37 -8.41 4.67
N GLU A 131 -25.82 -7.15 4.61
CA GLU A 131 -26.36 -6.52 3.41
C GLU A 131 -25.26 -6.02 2.46
N MET A 132 -23.99 -6.19 2.84
CA MET A 132 -22.81 -5.87 2.03
C MET A 132 -22.78 -4.43 1.51
N HIS A 133 -23.13 -3.47 2.37
CA HIS A 133 -23.03 -2.05 2.06
C HIS A 133 -21.58 -1.68 1.76
N ASN A 134 -21.33 -1.18 0.54
CA ASN A 134 -20.00 -0.84 0.07
C ASN A 134 -19.44 0.36 0.86
N LEU A 135 -18.25 0.18 1.43
CA LEU A 135 -17.53 1.20 2.18
C LEU A 135 -16.44 1.84 1.31
N ALA A 136 -15.71 1.04 0.55
CA ALA A 136 -14.62 1.47 -0.32
C ALA A 136 -14.30 0.41 -1.37
N SER A 137 -13.79 0.85 -2.52
CA SER A 137 -13.08 -0.02 -3.46
C SER A 137 -11.57 0.11 -3.24
N VAL A 138 -10.85 -1.01 -3.21
CA VAL A 138 -9.40 -1.06 -3.03
C VAL A 138 -8.76 -2.04 -4.00
N SER A 139 -7.62 -1.68 -4.56
CA SER A 139 -6.85 -2.50 -5.49
C SER A 139 -5.43 -2.74 -4.99
N PHE A 140 -4.96 -1.90 -4.07
CA PHE A 140 -3.61 -1.96 -3.53
C PHE A 140 -3.60 -2.09 -2.01
N VAL A 141 -2.50 -2.67 -1.51
CA VAL A 141 -2.28 -2.90 -0.07
C VAL A 141 -2.41 -1.60 0.73
N HIS A 142 -1.75 -0.51 0.31
CA HIS A 142 -1.80 0.76 1.03
C HIS A 142 -3.22 1.32 1.18
N GLU A 143 -4.10 1.13 0.19
CA GLU A 143 -5.50 1.58 0.27
C GLU A 143 -6.28 0.80 1.34
N LEU A 144 -6.04 -0.52 1.43
CA LEU A 144 -6.57 -1.33 2.51
C LEU A 144 -5.98 -0.92 3.87
N GLN A 145 -4.67 -0.63 3.94
CA GLN A 145 -4.03 -0.14 5.17
C GLN A 145 -4.66 1.17 5.64
N HIS A 146 -4.91 2.13 4.73
CA HIS A 146 -5.57 3.40 5.06
C HIS A 146 -6.97 3.18 5.64
N LEU A 147 -7.74 2.28 5.03
CA LEU A 147 -9.09 1.94 5.48
C LEU A 147 -9.06 1.32 6.88
N LEU A 148 -8.22 0.29 7.08
CA LEU A 148 -8.07 -0.39 8.37
C LEU A 148 -7.61 0.58 9.46
N TYR A 149 -6.64 1.45 9.14
CA TYR A 149 -6.16 2.49 10.04
C TYR A 149 -7.28 3.47 10.44
N GLY A 150 -8.07 3.94 9.46
CA GLY A 150 -9.21 4.82 9.72
C GLY A 150 -10.29 4.18 10.59
N LEU A 151 -10.49 2.86 10.46
CA LEU A 151 -11.40 2.07 11.29
C LEU A 151 -10.81 1.66 12.65
N LYS A 152 -9.56 2.04 12.94
CA LYS A 152 -8.82 1.64 14.15
C LYS A 152 -8.70 0.11 14.31
N ILE A 153 -8.53 -0.57 13.18
CA ILE A 153 -8.20 -2.00 13.08
C ILE A 153 -6.70 -2.11 12.80
N ASN A 154 -6.09 -3.25 13.11
CA ASN A 154 -4.68 -3.48 12.76
C ASN A 154 -4.46 -3.28 11.26
N SER A 155 -3.63 -2.32 10.90
CA SER A 155 -3.25 -1.99 9.51
C SER A 155 -1.85 -2.47 9.15
N GLU A 156 -1.14 -3.12 10.08
CA GLU A 156 0.09 -3.86 9.76
C GLU A 156 -0.27 -5.08 8.92
N MET A 157 0.47 -5.29 7.83
CA MET A 157 0.20 -6.37 6.88
C MET A 157 1.45 -7.20 6.58
N GLU A 158 1.26 -8.50 6.37
CA GLU A 158 2.24 -9.44 5.85
C GLU A 158 2.05 -9.63 4.34
N ILE A 159 3.13 -9.51 3.56
CA ILE A 159 3.14 -9.62 2.09
C ILE A 159 3.86 -10.89 1.66
#